data_AF-A0A6B3C7X2-F1
#
_entry.id   AF-A0A6B3C7X2-F1
#
_cell.length_a   1.000
_cell.length_b   1.000
_cell.length_c   1.000
_cell.angle_alpha   90.00
_cell.angle_beta   90.00
_cell.angle_gamma   90.00
#
_symmetry.space_group_name_H-M   'P 1'
#
loop_
_entity.id
_entity.type
_entity.pdbx_description
1 polymer ?
#
loop_
_entity_poly.entity_id
_entity_poly.type
_entity_poly.pdbx_seq_one_letter_code
_entity_poly.pdbx_strand_id
1 'polypeptide(L)'
;TLTGSAGQSFGAFLPRGVTLRLHGDANDYVGKGLSGGRIVVRTDHSSVLTSEHNVIAGNVIGYGATSGEIFLRGLVGERFGVRNSGATLVVEGVGDHALEYMTGGTVVVLGRTGRNLGAGMSGGTAYVLDLDPDLVNVEAARAGELGLGPLDDDDFAVVERLLRTHAQETGSPVAAQLLEDPAATRARF
;
A
#
# COMPACT_ATOMS: atom_id res chain seq x y z
N THR A 1 3.67 -18.52 -8.94
CA THR A 1 4.71 -17.96 -8.05
C THR A 1 5.99 -17.83 -8.82
N LEU A 2 6.71 -16.73 -8.63
CA LEU A 2 7.99 -16.40 -9.25
C LEU A 2 9.02 -16.12 -8.16
N THR A 3 10.31 -16.24 -8.49
CA THR A 3 11.43 -15.99 -7.59
C THR A 3 12.48 -15.13 -8.27
N GLY A 4 13.12 -14.25 -7.52
CA GLY A 4 14.16 -13.33 -8.02
C GLY A 4 13.66 -11.90 -8.16
N SER A 5 14.32 -11.12 -9.02
CA SER A 5 14.02 -9.69 -9.21
C SER A 5 13.18 -9.48 -10.46
N ALA A 6 12.00 -8.88 -10.31
CA ALA A 6 11.17 -8.50 -11.44
C ALA A 6 11.64 -7.18 -12.06
N GLY A 7 11.65 -7.14 -13.39
CA GLY A 7 11.86 -5.90 -14.13
C GLY A 7 10.69 -4.92 -13.98
N GLN A 8 10.75 -3.86 -14.77
CA GLN A 8 9.74 -2.82 -14.85
C GLN A 8 8.35 -3.38 -15.20
N SER A 9 7.29 -2.76 -14.68
CA SER A 9 5.89 -3.07 -15.02
C SER A 9 5.43 -4.50 -14.68
N PHE A 10 5.96 -5.08 -13.60
CA PHE A 10 5.52 -6.38 -13.12
C PHE A 10 4.01 -6.40 -12.83
N GLY A 11 3.27 -7.29 -13.50
CA GLY A 11 1.82 -7.41 -13.35
C GLY A 11 1.02 -6.22 -13.90
N ALA A 12 1.56 -5.47 -14.86
CA ALA A 12 0.79 -4.42 -15.53
C ALA A 12 -0.47 -4.97 -16.21
N PHE A 13 -1.58 -4.26 -16.06
CA PHE A 13 -2.91 -4.58 -16.62
C PHE A 13 -3.44 -5.98 -16.25
N LEU A 14 -3.00 -6.53 -15.10
CA LEU A 14 -3.35 -7.88 -14.69
C LEU A 14 -4.86 -8.00 -14.41
N PRO A 15 -5.58 -8.86 -15.16
CA PRO A 15 -7.03 -8.96 -15.06
C PRO A 15 -7.46 -9.80 -13.86
N ARG A 16 -8.75 -9.68 -13.52
CA ARG A 16 -9.40 -10.53 -12.51
C ARG A 16 -9.15 -12.02 -12.75
N GLY A 17 -8.92 -12.75 -11.65
CA GLY A 17 -8.71 -14.19 -11.64
C GLY A 17 -7.24 -14.61 -11.73
N VAL A 18 -6.33 -13.66 -11.99
CA VAL A 18 -4.88 -13.94 -12.00
C VAL A 18 -4.24 -13.44 -10.71
N THR A 19 -3.45 -14.30 -10.08
CA THR A 19 -2.61 -13.94 -8.93
C THR A 19 -1.14 -14.15 -9.25
N LEU A 20 -0.36 -13.08 -9.16
CA LEU A 20 1.10 -13.13 -9.25
C LEU A 20 1.69 -13.01 -7.85
N ARG A 21 2.55 -13.96 -7.49
CA ARG A 21 3.33 -13.94 -6.25
C ARG A 21 4.80 -13.92 -6.62
N LEU A 22 5.54 -12.94 -6.12
CA LEU A 22 6.98 -12.77 -6.32
C LEU A 22 7.69 -12.88 -4.97
N HIS A 23 8.62 -13.85 -4.87
CA HIS A 23 9.54 -13.96 -3.76
C HIS A 23 10.88 -13.35 -4.18
N GLY A 24 11.16 -12.14 -3.72
CA GLY A 24 12.27 -11.30 -4.15
C GLY A 24 11.88 -9.82 -4.12
N ASP A 25 12.26 -9.08 -5.15
CA ASP A 25 12.05 -7.64 -5.29
C ASP A 25 11.54 -7.28 -6.69
N ALA A 26 11.02 -6.07 -6.86
CA ALA A 26 10.56 -5.57 -8.14
C ALA A 26 11.06 -4.15 -8.43
N ASN A 27 11.16 -3.78 -9.70
CA ASN A 27 11.45 -2.41 -10.11
C ASN A 27 10.16 -1.55 -10.15
N ASP A 28 10.18 -0.42 -10.87
CA ASP A 28 9.05 0.51 -10.92
C ASP A 28 7.81 -0.07 -11.64
N TYR A 29 6.68 0.60 -11.46
CA TYR A 29 5.41 0.35 -12.14
C TYR A 29 4.75 -1.01 -11.84
N VAL A 30 5.05 -1.62 -10.70
CA VAL A 30 4.31 -2.82 -10.24
C VAL A 30 2.81 -2.54 -10.27
N GLY A 31 2.04 -3.39 -10.96
CA GLY A 31 0.59 -3.25 -11.07
C GLY A 31 0.11 -2.00 -11.82
N LYS A 32 0.92 -1.44 -12.73
CA LYS A 32 0.48 -0.36 -13.63
C LYS A 32 -0.83 -0.74 -14.33
N GLY A 33 -1.86 0.08 -14.17
CA GLY A 33 -3.18 -0.13 -14.76
C GLY A 33 -3.86 -1.43 -14.30
N LEU A 34 -3.60 -1.88 -13.06
CA LEU A 34 -4.21 -3.11 -12.51
C LEU A 34 -5.73 -3.13 -12.73
N SER A 35 -6.24 -4.26 -13.21
CA SER A 35 -7.60 -4.42 -13.72
C SER A 35 -8.31 -5.65 -13.11
N GLY A 36 -8.07 -5.88 -11.83
CA GLY A 36 -8.79 -6.88 -11.02
C GLY A 36 -7.95 -8.06 -10.55
N GLY A 37 -6.71 -8.20 -11.04
CA GLY A 37 -5.79 -9.23 -10.57
C GLY A 37 -5.24 -8.95 -9.17
N ARG A 38 -4.48 -9.92 -8.63
CA ARG A 38 -3.76 -9.79 -7.35
C ARG A 38 -2.26 -9.88 -7.58
N ILE A 39 -1.51 -8.97 -6.98
CA ILE A 39 -0.05 -8.97 -6.98
C ILE A 39 0.45 -9.02 -5.54
N VAL A 40 1.36 -9.94 -5.26
CA VAL A 40 2.01 -10.08 -3.96
C VAL A 40 3.52 -10.05 -4.16
N VAL A 41 4.22 -9.16 -3.46
CA VAL A 41 5.67 -9.11 -3.44
C VAL A 41 6.16 -9.18 -2.00
N ARG A 42 7.05 -10.12 -1.73
CA ARG A 42 7.71 -10.27 -0.43
C ARG A 42 9.12 -10.81 -0.63
N THR A 43 9.98 -10.59 0.36
CA THR A 43 11.29 -11.25 0.42
C THR A 43 11.13 -12.77 0.55
N ASP A 44 12.18 -13.50 0.18
CA ASP A 44 12.25 -14.94 0.43
C ASP A 44 12.22 -15.23 1.95
N HIS A 45 11.65 -16.35 2.37
CA HIS A 45 11.59 -16.72 3.79
C HIS A 45 12.98 -16.95 4.40
N SER A 46 13.96 -17.31 3.59
CA SER A 46 15.36 -17.48 4.00
C SER A 46 16.14 -16.17 4.11
N SER A 47 15.54 -15.04 3.70
CA SER A 47 16.19 -13.74 3.76
C SER A 47 16.40 -13.30 5.21
N VAL A 48 17.62 -12.85 5.52
CA VAL A 48 17.96 -12.22 6.81
C VAL A 48 17.52 -10.75 6.87
N LEU A 49 16.98 -10.20 5.79
CA LEU A 49 16.55 -8.81 5.72
C LEU A 49 15.20 -8.63 6.41
N THR A 50 15.18 -7.73 7.40
CA THR A 50 13.97 -7.18 8.01
C THR A 50 13.23 -6.34 6.96
N SER A 51 12.19 -6.92 6.36
CA SER A 51 11.62 -6.45 5.09
C SER A 51 10.98 -5.06 5.23
N GLU A 52 10.42 -4.75 6.39
CA GLU A 52 9.79 -3.46 6.71
C GLU A 52 10.76 -2.27 6.73
N HIS A 53 12.07 -2.52 6.77
CA HIS A 53 13.11 -1.48 6.70
C HIS A 53 13.81 -1.41 5.34
N ASN A 54 13.44 -2.28 4.38
CA ASN A 54 14.14 -2.43 3.11
C ASN A 54 13.20 -2.15 1.93
N VAL A 55 13.76 -1.57 0.86
CA VAL A 55 13.02 -1.32 -0.37
C VAL A 55 12.75 -2.65 -1.07
N ILE A 56 11.49 -2.94 -1.35
CA ILE A 56 11.05 -4.16 -2.03
C ILE A 56 10.52 -3.92 -3.44
N ALA A 57 10.05 -2.71 -3.71
CA ALA A 57 9.59 -2.30 -5.02
C ALA A 57 9.92 -0.84 -5.32
N GLY A 58 10.03 -0.50 -6.60
CA GLY A 58 10.38 0.84 -7.07
C GLY A 58 9.25 1.87 -6.93
N ASN A 59 9.19 2.79 -7.90
CA ASN A 59 8.30 3.94 -7.92
C ASN A 59 7.01 3.66 -8.70
N VAL A 60 6.03 4.57 -8.58
CA VAL A 60 4.86 4.66 -9.47
C VAL A 60 4.04 3.35 -9.52
N ILE A 61 3.99 2.67 -8.38
CA ILE A 61 3.27 1.40 -8.20
C ILE A 61 1.76 1.67 -8.22
N GLY A 62 1.00 0.79 -8.86
CA GLY A 62 -0.46 0.89 -8.93
C GLY A 62 -0.96 2.04 -9.80
N TYR A 63 -0.10 2.61 -10.67
CA TYR A 63 -0.45 3.77 -11.48
C TYR A 63 -1.71 3.52 -12.31
N GLY A 64 -2.77 4.30 -12.07
CA GLY A 64 -4.01 4.21 -12.86
C GLY A 64 -4.79 2.92 -12.64
N ALA A 65 -4.52 2.19 -11.55
CA ALA A 65 -5.23 0.96 -11.22
C ALA A 65 -6.72 1.23 -11.01
N THR A 66 -7.58 0.36 -11.55
CA THR A 66 -9.04 0.52 -11.50
C THR A 66 -9.73 -0.51 -10.62
N SER A 67 -9.11 -1.66 -10.40
CA SER A 67 -9.56 -2.70 -9.48
C SER A 67 -8.43 -3.71 -9.24
N GLY A 68 -8.61 -4.59 -8.27
CA GLY A 68 -7.61 -5.61 -7.91
C GLY A 68 -6.87 -5.27 -6.63
N GLU A 69 -5.87 -6.08 -6.31
CA GLU A 69 -5.17 -6.01 -5.03
C GLU A 69 -3.64 -6.05 -5.20
N ILE A 70 -2.92 -5.23 -4.44
CA ILE A 70 -1.46 -5.25 -4.36
C ILE A 70 -1.04 -5.37 -2.89
N PHE A 71 -0.23 -6.37 -2.55
CA PHE A 71 0.32 -6.59 -1.20
C PHE A 71 1.85 -6.61 -1.26
N LEU A 72 2.51 -5.63 -0.63
CA LEU A 72 3.96 -5.45 -0.67
C LEU A 72 4.56 -5.47 0.73
N ARG A 73 5.35 -6.49 1.04
CA ARG A 73 6.03 -6.62 2.33
C ARG A 73 7.38 -5.92 2.32
N GLY A 74 7.33 -4.60 2.41
CA GLY A 74 8.51 -3.75 2.56
C GLY A 74 8.25 -2.32 2.13
N LEU A 75 9.32 -1.53 2.10
CA LEU A 75 9.27 -0.13 1.66
C LEU A 75 9.19 -0.04 0.14
N VAL A 76 8.54 1.00 -0.35
CA VAL A 76 8.49 1.31 -1.78
C VAL A 76 8.93 2.74 -2.06
N GLY A 77 9.21 3.01 -3.33
CA GLY A 77 9.60 4.33 -3.81
C GLY A 77 8.47 5.37 -3.80
N GLU A 78 8.68 6.41 -4.60
CA GLU A 78 7.80 7.55 -4.72
C GLU A 78 6.53 7.24 -5.51
N ARG A 79 5.50 8.09 -5.35
CA ARG A 79 4.25 8.05 -6.13
C ARG A 79 3.52 6.71 -6.06
N PHE A 80 3.59 6.06 -4.91
CA PHE A 80 2.81 4.85 -4.64
C PHE A 80 1.31 5.14 -4.74
N GLY A 81 0.58 4.36 -5.52
CA GLY A 81 -0.87 4.53 -5.69
C GLY A 81 -1.27 5.78 -6.47
N VAL A 82 -0.35 6.39 -7.22
CA VAL A 82 -0.65 7.58 -8.03
C VAL A 82 -1.79 7.29 -9.02
N ARG A 83 -2.81 8.14 -9.03
CA ARG A 83 -4.01 7.96 -9.85
C ARG A 83 -4.70 6.61 -9.67
N ASN A 84 -4.58 5.97 -8.51
CA ASN A 84 -5.42 4.82 -8.18
C ASN A 84 -6.89 5.25 -8.19
N SER A 85 -7.73 4.45 -8.83
CA SER A 85 -9.15 4.76 -9.08
C SER A 85 -10.07 3.63 -8.62
N GLY A 86 -9.54 2.60 -7.94
CA GLY A 86 -10.39 1.52 -7.42
C GLY A 86 -9.67 0.26 -6.96
N ALA A 87 -8.34 0.18 -7.03
CA ALA A 87 -7.60 -0.95 -6.47
C ALA A 87 -7.39 -0.82 -4.96
N THR A 88 -7.19 -1.96 -4.32
CA THR A 88 -6.79 -2.09 -2.91
C THR A 88 -5.28 -2.31 -2.83
N LEU A 89 -4.57 -1.54 -2.01
CA LEU A 89 -3.12 -1.66 -1.89
C LEU A 89 -2.71 -1.70 -0.42
N VAL A 90 -1.80 -2.60 -0.05
CA VAL A 90 -1.21 -2.69 1.30
C VAL A 90 0.31 -2.72 1.19
N VAL A 91 0.99 -1.87 1.94
CA VAL A 91 2.45 -1.69 1.89
C VAL A 91 3.01 -1.34 3.27
N GLU A 92 4.28 -1.64 3.54
CA GLU A 92 4.91 -1.39 4.86
C GLU A 92 5.60 -0.03 4.98
N GLY A 93 5.66 0.74 3.89
CA GLY A 93 6.05 2.14 3.91
C GLY A 93 6.25 2.68 2.50
N VAL A 94 6.10 3.99 2.33
CA VAL A 94 6.08 4.65 1.01
C VAL A 94 7.02 5.86 0.99
N GLY A 95 7.51 6.21 -0.19
CA GLY A 95 8.25 7.44 -0.43
C GLY A 95 7.35 8.68 -0.60
N ASP A 96 7.92 9.74 -1.16
CA ASP A 96 7.24 11.02 -1.39
C ASP A 96 6.09 10.88 -2.41
N HIS A 97 5.10 11.76 -2.31
CA HIS A 97 3.97 11.89 -3.24
C HIS A 97 3.10 10.63 -3.35
N ALA A 98 3.06 9.80 -2.32
CA ALA A 98 2.11 8.70 -2.28
C ALA A 98 0.66 9.23 -2.39
N LEU A 99 -0.18 8.47 -3.09
CA LEU A 99 -1.60 8.74 -3.32
C LEU A 99 -1.90 9.99 -4.15
N GLU A 100 -0.90 10.54 -4.83
CA GLU A 100 -1.07 11.71 -5.69
C GLU A 100 -2.16 11.44 -6.74
N TYR A 101 -3.14 12.34 -6.85
CA TYR A 101 -4.28 12.23 -7.76
C TYR A 101 -5.11 10.95 -7.62
N MET A 102 -5.10 10.28 -6.47
CA MET A 102 -5.97 9.13 -6.21
C MET A 102 -7.45 9.58 -6.25
N THR A 103 -8.29 8.81 -6.95
CA THR A 103 -9.71 9.12 -7.17
C THR A 103 -10.65 8.03 -6.65
N GLY A 104 -10.11 6.89 -6.21
CA GLY A 104 -10.87 5.79 -5.65
C GLY A 104 -9.98 4.63 -5.20
N GLY A 105 -10.58 3.67 -4.50
CA GLY A 105 -9.89 2.51 -3.95
C GLY A 105 -9.53 2.66 -2.48
N THR A 106 -8.77 1.70 -1.97
CA THR A 106 -8.41 1.61 -0.55
C THR A 106 -6.92 1.38 -0.42
N VAL A 107 -6.23 2.17 0.39
CA VAL A 107 -4.81 1.98 0.65
C VAL A 107 -4.54 1.82 2.14
N VAL A 108 -3.67 0.89 2.50
CA VAL A 108 -3.16 0.73 3.86
C VAL A 108 -1.63 0.86 3.82
N VAL A 109 -1.10 1.78 4.62
CA VAL A 109 0.35 1.97 4.80
C VAL A 109 0.70 1.61 6.24
N LEU A 110 1.48 0.54 6.44
CA LEU A 110 1.82 -0.04 7.75
C LEU A 110 3.11 0.54 8.35
N GLY A 111 3.47 1.76 7.95
CA GLY A 111 4.70 2.41 8.39
C GLY A 111 4.84 3.80 7.79
N ARG A 112 6.07 4.29 7.72
CA ARG A 112 6.35 5.68 7.34
C ARG A 112 5.83 6.05 5.95
N THR A 113 5.47 7.32 5.81
CA THR A 113 5.18 7.97 4.53
C THR A 113 6.28 8.96 4.18
N GLY A 114 6.38 9.34 2.90
CA GLY A 114 7.13 10.50 2.47
C GLY A 114 6.25 11.77 2.47
N ARG A 115 6.85 12.87 2.03
CA ARG A 115 6.20 14.20 1.98
C ARG A 115 5.09 14.24 0.94
N ASN A 116 4.22 15.23 1.07
CA ASN A 116 3.21 15.57 0.09
C ASN A 116 2.23 14.41 -0.19
N LEU A 117 1.93 13.63 0.85
CA LEU A 117 0.97 12.55 0.82
C LEU A 117 -0.42 13.08 0.44
N GLY A 118 -1.08 12.41 -0.52
CA GLY A 118 -2.46 12.71 -0.91
C GLY A 118 -2.65 13.97 -1.75
N ALA A 119 -1.61 14.57 -2.31
CA ALA A 119 -1.77 15.77 -3.14
C ALA A 119 -2.70 15.52 -4.34
N GLY A 120 -3.75 16.34 -4.47
CA GLY A 120 -4.75 16.19 -5.53
C GLY A 120 -5.60 14.91 -5.43
N MET A 121 -5.54 14.18 -4.31
CA MET A 121 -6.42 13.05 -4.05
C MET A 121 -7.84 13.57 -3.85
N SER A 122 -8.77 13.11 -4.68
CA SER A 122 -10.16 13.54 -4.70
C SER A 122 -11.15 12.42 -4.41
N GLY A 123 -10.67 11.19 -4.19
CA GLY A 123 -11.52 10.07 -3.79
C GLY A 123 -10.76 8.82 -3.36
N GLY A 124 -11.47 7.95 -2.65
CA GLY A 124 -10.94 6.75 -1.99
C GLY A 124 -10.52 7.00 -0.55
N THR A 125 -10.03 5.96 0.12
CA THR A 125 -9.65 6.01 1.55
C THR A 125 -8.26 5.45 1.75
N ALA A 126 -7.47 6.11 2.58
CA ALA A 126 -6.14 5.67 2.99
C ALA A 126 -6.06 5.55 4.51
N TYR A 127 -5.59 4.41 4.99
CA TYR A 127 -5.33 4.14 6.40
C TYR A 127 -3.82 4.09 6.61
N VAL A 128 -3.30 4.99 7.44
CA VAL A 128 -1.86 5.17 7.60
C VAL A 128 -1.49 4.97 9.06
N LEU A 129 -0.66 3.97 9.33
CA LEU A 129 -0.15 3.70 10.66
C LEU A 129 0.77 4.84 11.11
N ASP A 130 0.50 5.38 12.29
CA ASP A 130 1.21 6.49 12.93
C ASP A 130 1.38 7.68 11.97
N LEU A 131 0.29 8.12 11.33
CA LEU A 131 0.28 9.23 10.37
C LEU A 131 0.94 10.48 10.96
N ASP A 132 1.91 11.03 10.23
CA ASP A 132 2.48 12.35 10.49
C ASP A 132 1.73 13.41 9.64
N PRO A 133 0.94 14.31 10.27
CA PRO A 133 0.20 15.35 9.55
C PRO A 133 1.10 16.33 8.79
N ASP A 134 2.36 16.52 9.21
CA ASP A 134 3.31 17.43 8.55
C ASP A 134 3.79 16.88 7.19
N LEU A 135 3.62 15.58 6.95
CA LEU A 135 3.93 14.93 5.68
C LEU A 135 2.73 14.89 4.72
N VAL A 136 1.52 15.16 5.22
CA VAL A 136 0.32 15.32 4.39
C VAL A 136 0.44 16.59 3.54
N ASN A 137 -0.11 16.59 2.32
CA ASN A 137 -0.16 17.81 1.52
C ASN A 137 -0.96 18.89 2.28
N VAL A 138 -0.24 19.91 2.76
CA VAL A 138 -0.76 20.97 3.63
C VAL A 138 -1.84 21.79 2.93
N GLU A 139 -1.72 22.01 1.63
CA GLU A 139 -2.69 22.81 0.86
C GLU A 139 -4.03 22.08 0.76
N ALA A 140 -4.03 20.81 0.36
CA ALA A 140 -5.21 19.96 0.26
C ALA A 140 -5.87 19.73 1.62
N ALA A 141 -5.08 19.52 2.68
CA ALA A 141 -5.62 19.41 4.04
C ALA A 141 -6.28 20.73 4.50
N ARG A 142 -5.64 21.88 4.27
CA ARG A 142 -6.20 23.20 4.64
C ARG A 142 -7.42 23.58 3.81
N ALA A 143 -7.47 23.16 2.54
CA ALA A 143 -8.61 23.37 1.66
C ALA A 143 -9.79 22.44 1.98
N GLY A 144 -9.61 21.44 2.85
CA GLY A 144 -10.63 20.44 3.17
C GLY A 144 -10.82 19.39 2.08
N GLU A 145 -9.88 19.28 1.15
CA GLU A 145 -9.87 18.26 0.10
C GLU A 145 -9.44 16.89 0.66
N LEU A 146 -8.59 16.91 1.70
CA LEU A 146 -8.21 15.73 2.48
C LEU A 146 -8.82 15.81 3.88
N GLY A 147 -9.75 14.91 4.18
CA GLY A 147 -10.24 14.67 5.53
C GLY A 147 -9.26 13.78 6.31
N LEU A 148 -8.80 14.24 7.46
CA LEU A 148 -7.98 13.47 8.38
C LEU A 148 -8.78 13.20 9.66
N GLY A 149 -8.80 11.96 10.13
CA GLY A 149 -9.55 11.57 11.32
C GLY A 149 -9.21 10.15 11.77
N PRO A 150 -9.57 9.81 13.02
CA PRO A 150 -9.37 8.47 13.56
C PRO A 150 -10.32 7.47 12.90
N LEU A 151 -9.98 6.18 12.99
CA LEU A 151 -10.83 5.09 12.47
C LEU A 151 -12.17 4.98 13.20
N ASP A 152 -13.27 4.97 12.45
CA ASP A 152 -14.55 4.46 12.94
C ASP A 152 -14.60 2.91 12.93
N ASP A 153 -15.76 2.33 13.27
CA ASP A 153 -15.90 0.88 13.38
C ASP A 153 -15.85 0.18 12.01
N ASP A 154 -16.38 0.83 10.96
CA ASP A 154 -16.41 0.30 9.61
C ASP A 154 -15.00 0.39 8.99
N ASP A 155 -14.31 1.51 9.21
CA ASP A 155 -12.92 1.71 8.85
C ASP A 155 -12.02 0.63 9.48
N PHE A 156 -12.18 0.40 10.78
CA PHE A 156 -11.38 -0.59 11.50
C PHE A 156 -11.64 -2.02 10.97
N ALA A 157 -12.88 -2.37 10.65
CA ALA A 157 -13.19 -3.66 10.03
C ALA A 157 -12.50 -3.84 8.67
N VAL A 158 -12.38 -2.76 7.88
CA VAL A 158 -11.60 -2.78 6.62
C VAL A 158 -10.12 -3.00 6.89
N VAL A 159 -9.53 -2.23 7.82
CA VAL A 159 -8.11 -2.34 8.18
C VAL A 159 -7.78 -3.74 8.69
N GLU A 160 -8.56 -4.27 9.63
CA GLU A 160 -8.35 -5.61 10.20
C GLU A 160 -8.37 -6.70 9.11
N ARG A 161 -9.34 -6.65 8.19
CA ARG A 161 -9.41 -7.58 7.05
C ARG A 161 -8.19 -7.49 6.15
N LEU A 162 -7.70 -6.28 5.88
CA LEU A 162 -6.54 -6.06 5.03
C LEU A 162 -5.24 -6.47 5.71
N LEU A 163 -5.10 -6.25 7.02
CA LEU A 163 -4.01 -6.78 7.82
C LEU A 163 -3.98 -8.30 7.78
N ARG A 164 -5.13 -8.97 7.98
CA ARG A 164 -5.23 -10.44 7.89
C ARG A 164 -4.83 -10.95 6.51
N THR A 165 -5.36 -10.34 5.45
CA THR A 165 -5.02 -10.72 4.08
C THR A 165 -3.52 -10.50 3.79
N HIS A 166 -2.98 -9.36 4.21
CA HIS A 166 -1.56 -9.05 4.02
C HIS A 166 -0.68 -10.06 4.76
N ALA A 167 -0.95 -10.33 6.04
CA ALA A 167 -0.24 -11.34 6.81
C ALA A 167 -0.30 -12.74 6.16
N GLN A 168 -1.46 -13.14 5.65
CA GLN A 168 -1.63 -14.43 4.97
C GLN A 168 -0.86 -14.52 3.64
N GLU A 169 -0.91 -13.48 2.81
CA GLU A 169 -0.28 -13.48 1.49
C GLU A 169 1.23 -13.24 1.56
N THR A 170 1.69 -12.42 2.52
CA THR A 170 3.09 -11.98 2.60
C THR A 170 3.90 -12.59 3.73
N GLY A 171 3.25 -13.15 4.74
CA GLY A 171 3.90 -13.54 5.99
C GLY A 171 4.47 -12.34 6.76
N SER A 172 3.88 -11.15 6.61
CA SER A 172 4.36 -9.92 7.27
C SER A 172 4.29 -10.05 8.80
N PRO A 173 5.43 -9.90 9.50
CA PRO A 173 5.44 -9.84 10.96
C PRO A 173 4.78 -8.55 11.47
N VAL A 174 4.89 -7.43 10.75
CA VAL A 174 4.24 -6.17 11.11
C VAL A 174 2.73 -6.33 11.15
N ALA A 175 2.14 -6.88 10.09
CA ALA A 175 0.69 -7.10 10.06
C ALA A 175 0.24 -8.13 11.12
N ALA A 176 1.04 -9.18 11.37
CA ALA A 176 0.75 -10.15 12.41
C ALA A 176 0.74 -9.50 13.81
N GLN A 177 1.73 -8.68 14.13
CA GLN A 177 1.83 -7.96 15.40
C GLN A 177 0.67 -6.99 15.61
N LEU A 178 0.29 -6.24 14.56
CA LEU A 178 -0.87 -5.33 14.62
C LEU A 178 -2.19 -6.07 14.87
N LEU A 179 -2.27 -7.37 14.58
CA LEU A 179 -3.46 -8.19 14.84
C LEU A 179 -3.52 -8.76 16.26
N GLU A 180 -2.45 -8.65 17.06
CA GLU A 180 -2.40 -9.20 18.42
C GLU A 180 -3.22 -8.36 19.41
N ASP A 181 -3.22 -7.03 19.25
CA ASP A 181 -4.02 -6.10 20.05
C ASP A 181 -4.80 -5.13 19.15
N PRO A 182 -6.03 -5.52 18.72
CA PRO A 182 -6.88 -4.70 17.86
C PRO A 182 -7.18 -3.30 18.41
N ALA A 183 -7.34 -3.16 19.74
CA ALA A 183 -7.68 -1.88 20.35
C ALA A 183 -6.49 -0.92 20.31
N ALA A 184 -5.29 -1.42 20.65
CA ALA A 184 -4.07 -0.63 20.55
C ALA A 184 -3.75 -0.27 19.09
N THR A 185 -3.93 -1.20 18.16
CA THR A 185 -3.75 -0.95 16.73
C THR A 185 -4.69 0.13 16.22
N ARG A 186 -5.98 0.09 16.58
CA ARG A 186 -6.95 1.10 16.16
C ARG A 186 -6.53 2.53 16.53
N ALA A 187 -5.93 2.71 17.70
CA ALA A 187 -5.52 4.03 18.19
C ALA A 187 -4.29 4.62 17.46
N ARG A 188 -3.61 3.80 16.65
CA ARG A 188 -2.41 4.20 15.89
C ARG A 188 -2.69 4.60 14.45
N PHE A 189 -3.91 4.36 13.96
CA PHE A 189 -4.32 4.73 12.60
C PHE A 189 -5.11 6.03 12.57
#